data_AF-A0A7S2K0Q4-F1
#
_entry.id   AF-A0A7S2K0Q4-F1
#
_cell.length_a   1.000
_cell.length_b   1.000
_cell.length_c   1.000
_cell.angle_alpha   90.00
_cell.angle_beta   90.00
_cell.angle_gamma   90.00
#
_symmetry.space_group_name_H-M   'P 1'
#
loop_
_entity.id
_entity.type
_entity.pdbx_description
1 polymer ?
#
loop_
_entity_poly.entity_id
_entity_poly.type
_entity_poly.pdbx_seq_one_letter_code
_entity_poly.pdbx_strand_id
1 'polypeptide(L)'
;MISVTSRFCEAFQIYFRSNRARCCRPTPTLHSESSSDAVDCDGPKAAGRTRPERSSRTRRRSTTTTRNRESSKHQKEETVVFDGKALTSSQCSNEGASPFDLSGSNGITKQIRCMTPDISPQGERIEHPCFSFLSLDDLFGQELGMSAKFNDDASFRLALRAAIRQDIFDSTPFYRNLSEKAASVLLLPDSSLEGSWRKPVDYGSDIRMKHTTKVLVDAFDCIADRTNIPTGDELLDKIGSACGAKPSTHLIDIYGVQDRKISHSWHQDSGISPDSSKTVLWGFPAEDNYEGCGVFSHVIPLQYECVAPDTHPRMEPVLFDGFDENHDAHIVRPSYAPGRELLLYRDIDVLHSSPDVAYRTSVMRFM
;
A
#
# COMPACT_ATOMS: atom_id res chain seq x y z
N MET A 1 -9.05 7.92 -30.51
CA MET A 1 -7.98 7.35 -29.65
C MET A 1 -8.16 7.93 -28.27
N ILE A 2 -8.73 7.15 -27.34
CA ILE A 2 -8.92 7.56 -25.95
C ILE A 2 -7.68 7.09 -25.20
N SER A 3 -7.00 8.02 -24.53
CA SER A 3 -5.72 7.81 -23.86
C SER A 3 -5.80 6.77 -22.74
N VAL A 4 -4.83 5.86 -22.71
CA VAL A 4 -4.68 4.76 -21.74
C VAL A 4 -4.41 5.27 -20.30
N THR A 5 -4.01 6.55 -20.14
CA THR A 5 -3.86 7.21 -18.83
C THR A 5 -5.17 7.36 -18.04
N SER A 6 -6.34 7.28 -18.68
CA SER A 6 -7.63 7.49 -18.02
C SER A 6 -8.08 6.31 -17.14
N ARG A 7 -7.63 5.08 -17.40
CA ARG A 7 -8.17 3.88 -16.72
C ARG A 7 -7.45 3.55 -15.41
N PHE A 8 -6.20 3.99 -15.24
CA PHE A 8 -5.45 3.78 -14.00
C PHE A 8 -5.91 4.73 -12.88
N CYS A 9 -6.17 6.00 -13.23
CA CYS A 9 -6.83 6.95 -12.33
C CYS A 9 -8.25 6.49 -11.95
N GLU A 10 -8.99 5.83 -12.83
CA GLU A 10 -10.31 5.27 -12.48
C GLU A 10 -10.23 4.13 -11.47
N ALA A 11 -9.24 3.23 -11.55
CA ALA A 11 -9.10 2.15 -10.55
C ALA A 11 -8.74 2.71 -9.15
N PHE A 12 -7.85 3.71 -9.11
CA PHE A 12 -7.50 4.42 -7.87
C PHE A 12 -8.65 5.30 -7.34
N GLN A 13 -9.42 5.97 -8.21
CA GLN A 13 -10.58 6.78 -7.82
C GLN A 13 -11.82 5.96 -7.46
N ILE A 14 -12.05 4.80 -8.08
CA ILE A 14 -13.12 3.85 -7.71
C ILE A 14 -12.84 3.26 -6.32
N TYR A 15 -11.56 3.05 -5.98
CA TYR A 15 -11.13 2.63 -4.65
C TYR A 15 -11.52 3.67 -3.58
N PHE A 16 -11.20 4.95 -3.78
CA PHE A 16 -11.52 6.00 -2.80
C PHE A 16 -13.00 6.44 -2.75
N ARG A 17 -13.70 6.45 -3.90
CA ARG A 17 -15.13 6.81 -3.94
C ARG A 17 -16.01 5.81 -3.19
N SER A 18 -15.60 4.55 -3.09
CA SER A 18 -16.34 3.52 -2.35
C SER A 18 -16.23 3.70 -0.82
N ASN A 19 -15.15 4.31 -0.32
CA ASN A 19 -14.95 4.61 1.10
C ASN A 19 -15.64 5.90 1.59
N ARG A 20 -16.01 6.81 0.67
CA ARG A 20 -16.68 8.08 1.01
C ARG A 20 -18.12 7.92 1.52
N ALA A 21 -18.77 6.79 1.27
CA ALA A 21 -20.21 6.64 1.49
C ALA A 21 -20.64 6.17 2.90
N ARG A 22 -19.72 5.86 3.83
CA ARG A 22 -20.10 5.23 5.11
C ARG A 22 -19.59 5.88 6.41
N CYS A 23 -18.66 6.85 6.36
CA CYS A 23 -18.09 7.44 7.58
C CYS A 23 -18.78 8.71 8.11
N CYS A 24 -19.86 9.18 7.48
CA CYS A 24 -20.61 10.35 7.98
C CYS A 24 -21.98 9.94 8.54
N ARG A 25 -22.01 9.42 9.76
CA ARG A 25 -23.16 9.58 10.66
C ARG A 25 -22.67 10.12 12.00
N PRO A 26 -23.11 11.32 12.43
CA PRO A 26 -22.76 11.82 13.75
C PRO A 26 -23.57 11.06 14.83
N THR A 27 -22.87 10.59 15.86
CA THR A 27 -23.46 10.08 17.11
C THR A 27 -23.89 11.27 17.98
N PRO A 28 -25.09 11.25 18.60
CA PRO A 28 -25.53 12.34 19.45
C PRO A 28 -24.82 12.31 20.82
N THR A 29 -24.46 13.49 21.30
CA THR A 29 -23.93 13.77 22.63
C THR A 29 -24.97 13.49 23.71
N LEU A 30 -24.63 12.65 24.70
CA LEU A 30 -25.41 12.43 25.91
C LEU A 30 -24.86 13.30 27.04
N HIS A 31 -25.67 14.24 27.52
CA HIS A 31 -25.51 14.89 28.82
C HIS A 31 -26.25 14.06 29.88
N SER A 32 -25.59 13.91 31.02
CA SER A 32 -26.08 13.28 32.24
C SER A 32 -26.92 14.25 33.06
N GLU A 33 -28.19 13.93 33.36
CA GLU A 33 -28.86 14.35 34.59
C GLU A 33 -29.83 13.25 35.08
N SER A 34 -29.86 13.09 36.39
CA SER A 34 -30.69 12.18 37.18
C SER A 34 -32.09 12.74 37.42
N SER A 35 -33.14 11.90 37.37
CA SER A 35 -34.07 11.64 38.49
C SER A 35 -35.38 10.97 38.02
N SER A 36 -35.82 9.99 38.81
CA SER A 36 -37.19 9.59 39.21
C SER A 36 -38.38 9.57 38.23
N ASP A 37 -39.18 8.52 38.47
CA ASP A 37 -40.63 8.36 38.31
C ASP A 37 -41.17 7.62 37.08
N ALA A 38 -41.96 6.59 37.42
CA ALA A 38 -42.70 5.70 36.56
C ALA A 38 -43.96 6.39 36.03
N VAL A 39 -44.28 6.20 34.74
CA VAL A 39 -45.67 6.18 34.24
C VAL A 39 -45.76 5.24 33.04
N ASP A 40 -46.87 4.51 33.06
CA ASP A 40 -47.45 3.60 32.08
C ASP A 40 -47.85 4.29 30.75
N CYS A 41 -48.34 3.47 29.81
CA CYS A 41 -49.22 3.80 28.66
C CYS A 41 -48.62 3.90 27.23
N ASP A 42 -49.22 3.04 26.39
CA ASP A 42 -49.72 3.27 25.03
C ASP A 42 -48.74 3.52 23.88
N GLY A 43 -48.51 2.45 23.11
CA GLY A 43 -48.12 2.55 21.71
C GLY A 43 -49.30 2.96 20.82
N PRO A 44 -49.02 3.65 19.71
CA PRO A 44 -49.86 3.45 18.53
C PRO A 44 -49.10 3.37 17.19
N LYS A 45 -49.58 2.37 16.43
CA LYS A 45 -50.04 2.45 15.03
C LYS A 45 -49.02 2.59 13.90
N ALA A 46 -49.03 1.53 13.11
CA ALA A 46 -48.55 1.43 11.75
C ALA A 46 -49.25 2.41 10.79
N ALA A 47 -48.43 3.03 9.93
CA ALA A 47 -48.78 3.51 8.60
C ALA A 47 -47.60 3.10 7.70
N GLY A 48 -47.75 2.26 6.67
CA GLY A 48 -48.67 2.48 5.56
C GLY A 48 -48.00 3.38 4.54
N ARG A 49 -47.03 2.87 3.75
CA ARG A 49 -46.54 3.57 2.54
C ARG A 49 -46.44 2.65 1.35
N THR A 50 -47.25 3.03 0.37
CA THR A 50 -47.54 2.49 -0.94
C THR A 50 -46.35 2.62 -1.88
N ARG A 51 -46.09 1.56 -2.65
CA ARG A 51 -45.04 1.43 -3.66
C ARG A 51 -45.56 1.90 -5.03
N PRO A 52 -44.89 2.82 -5.75
CA PRO A 52 -45.28 3.15 -7.12
C PRO A 52 -44.72 2.15 -8.13
N GLU A 53 -45.52 1.95 -9.17
CA GLU A 53 -45.40 0.95 -10.22
C GLU A 53 -44.22 1.16 -11.17
N ARG A 54 -43.82 0.02 -11.74
CA ARG A 54 -42.72 -0.20 -12.67
C ARG A 54 -43.23 0.05 -14.09
N SER A 55 -42.80 1.14 -14.72
CA SER A 55 -43.06 1.43 -16.13
C SER A 55 -42.12 0.64 -17.04
N SER A 56 -42.72 -0.07 -17.99
CA SER A 56 -42.14 -0.91 -19.03
C SER A 56 -41.72 -0.08 -20.25
N ARG A 57 -40.46 -0.22 -20.70
CA ARG A 57 -40.00 0.30 -21.99
C ARG A 57 -39.30 -0.78 -22.83
N THR A 58 -40.09 -1.30 -23.75
CA THR A 58 -39.87 -1.42 -25.20
C THR A 58 -38.52 -1.93 -25.72
N ARG A 59 -38.58 -3.22 -26.07
CA ARG A 59 -37.70 -4.00 -26.94
C ARG A 59 -37.64 -3.42 -28.36
N ARG A 60 -36.46 -3.05 -28.86
CA ARG A 60 -36.22 -2.75 -30.29
C ARG A 60 -35.25 -3.76 -30.90
N ARG A 61 -35.70 -4.36 -32.00
CA ARG A 61 -35.08 -5.44 -32.77
C ARG A 61 -34.09 -4.87 -33.81
N SER A 62 -32.89 -5.45 -33.83
CA SER A 62 -32.05 -5.88 -34.97
C SER A 62 -32.03 -5.07 -36.29
N THR A 63 -30.83 -4.67 -36.70
CA THR A 63 -30.36 -4.80 -38.10
C THR A 63 -28.92 -5.30 -38.11
N THR A 64 -28.72 -6.44 -38.76
CA THR A 64 -27.44 -7.13 -38.93
C THR A 64 -26.89 -6.74 -40.30
N THR A 65 -25.83 -5.92 -40.35
CA THR A 65 -25.10 -5.62 -41.58
C THR A 65 -23.88 -6.52 -41.67
N THR A 66 -23.94 -7.49 -42.58
CA THR A 66 -22.85 -8.38 -42.97
C THR A 66 -21.80 -7.54 -43.71
N ARG A 67 -20.70 -7.20 -43.03
CA ARG A 67 -19.53 -6.56 -43.66
C ARG A 67 -18.50 -7.65 -43.99
N ASN A 68 -18.16 -7.74 -45.27
CA ASN A 68 -17.13 -8.61 -45.81
C ASN A 68 -15.82 -8.46 -45.03
N ARG A 69 -15.33 -9.58 -44.52
CA ARG A 69 -14.08 -9.70 -43.77
C ARG A 69 -12.98 -10.01 -44.79
N GLU A 70 -12.34 -8.97 -45.31
CA GLU A 70 -11.06 -9.11 -46.00
C GLU A 70 -10.04 -9.67 -45.01
N SER A 71 -9.54 -10.86 -45.33
CA SER A 71 -8.49 -11.57 -44.64
C SER A 71 -7.16 -10.86 -44.85
N SER A 72 -6.91 -9.84 -44.03
CA SER A 72 -5.58 -9.28 -43.85
C SER A 72 -4.68 -10.32 -43.20
N LYS A 73 -3.61 -10.68 -43.92
CA LYS A 73 -2.51 -11.51 -43.46
C LYS A 73 -1.96 -10.94 -42.15
N HIS A 74 -2.28 -11.58 -41.02
CA HIS A 74 -1.59 -11.32 -39.76
C HIS A 74 -0.13 -11.78 -39.93
N GLN A 75 0.77 -10.79 -40.05
CA GLN A 75 2.16 -11.00 -39.68
C GLN A 75 2.15 -11.48 -38.23
N LYS A 76 2.71 -12.66 -37.99
CA LYS A 76 3.05 -13.14 -36.65
C LYS A 76 4.08 -12.15 -36.11
N GLU A 77 3.63 -11.11 -35.40
CA GLU A 77 4.49 -10.40 -34.48
C GLU A 77 4.98 -11.44 -33.47
N GLU A 78 6.28 -11.72 -33.49
CA GLU A 78 6.93 -12.46 -32.41
C GLU A 78 6.64 -11.71 -31.12
N THR A 79 5.81 -12.30 -30.27
CA THR A 79 5.57 -11.82 -28.91
C THR A 79 6.88 -11.94 -28.17
N VAL A 80 7.65 -10.84 -28.12
CA VAL A 80 8.82 -10.71 -27.25
C VAL A 80 8.36 -11.01 -25.83
N VAL A 81 8.86 -12.10 -25.26
CA VAL A 81 8.55 -12.48 -23.88
C VAL A 81 9.13 -11.41 -22.97
N PHE A 82 8.31 -10.82 -22.11
CA PHE A 82 8.76 -9.85 -21.13
C PHE A 82 9.66 -10.53 -20.10
N ASP A 83 10.92 -10.12 -20.01
CA ASP A 83 11.87 -10.61 -19.02
C ASP A 83 12.07 -9.56 -17.92
N GLY A 84 11.25 -9.69 -16.87
CA GLY A 84 11.31 -8.78 -15.73
C GLY A 84 12.66 -8.84 -14.99
N LYS A 85 13.30 -10.02 -14.94
CA LYS A 85 14.58 -10.21 -14.26
C LYS A 85 15.71 -9.51 -15.01
N ALA A 86 15.79 -9.69 -16.33
CA ALA A 86 16.79 -8.99 -17.13
C ALA A 86 16.62 -7.47 -17.05
N LEU A 87 15.38 -6.99 -17.03
CA LEU A 87 15.10 -5.56 -16.90
C LEU A 87 15.52 -5.01 -15.53
N THR A 88 15.20 -5.69 -14.41
CA THR A 88 15.65 -5.25 -13.08
C THR A 88 17.16 -5.34 -12.90
N SER A 89 17.81 -6.38 -13.42
CA SER A 89 19.28 -6.51 -13.39
C SER A 89 20.00 -5.42 -14.19
N SER A 90 19.35 -4.82 -15.17
CA SER A 90 19.91 -3.69 -15.95
C SER A 90 19.79 -2.33 -15.26
N GLN A 91 19.03 -2.25 -14.16
CA GLN A 91 18.83 -0.99 -13.44
C GLN A 91 20.02 -0.65 -12.56
N CYS A 92 20.34 0.64 -12.48
CA CYS A 92 21.27 1.19 -11.50
C CYS A 92 20.49 1.75 -10.31
N SER A 93 20.94 1.47 -9.09
CA SER A 93 20.26 1.94 -7.87
C SER A 93 20.24 3.46 -7.75
N ASN A 94 21.29 4.12 -8.26
CA ASN A 94 21.47 5.58 -8.22
C ASN A 94 21.23 6.19 -6.82
N GLU A 95 21.65 5.49 -5.74
CA GLU A 95 21.40 5.93 -4.35
C GLU A 95 22.08 7.26 -3.99
N GLY A 96 23.06 7.70 -4.78
CA GLY A 96 23.72 9.00 -4.67
C GLY A 96 23.06 10.11 -5.52
N ALA A 97 21.84 9.92 -6.01
CA ALA A 97 21.12 10.93 -6.78
C ALA A 97 21.02 12.26 -6.03
N SER A 98 21.17 13.37 -6.76
CA SER A 98 21.01 14.70 -6.16
C SER A 98 19.54 14.96 -5.81
N PRO A 99 19.25 15.55 -4.63
CA PRO A 99 17.89 15.93 -4.27
C PRO A 99 17.27 16.85 -5.33
N PHE A 100 15.97 16.67 -5.54
CA PHE A 100 15.19 17.39 -6.52
C PHE A 100 14.59 18.66 -5.91
N ASP A 101 14.78 19.80 -6.57
CA ASP A 101 14.15 21.07 -6.20
C ASP A 101 12.83 21.27 -6.93
N LEU A 102 11.72 21.04 -6.23
CA LEU A 102 10.37 21.29 -6.75
C LEU A 102 10.15 22.77 -7.10
N SER A 103 10.80 23.70 -6.38
CA SER A 103 10.61 25.15 -6.51
C SER A 103 11.41 25.77 -7.67
N GLY A 104 12.59 25.22 -7.96
CA GLY A 104 13.53 25.68 -8.98
C GLY A 104 13.20 25.30 -10.43
N SER A 105 12.15 24.50 -10.66
CA SER A 105 11.77 23.95 -11.97
C SER A 105 11.23 24.98 -12.99
N ASN A 106 11.30 26.29 -12.70
CA ASN A 106 10.76 27.37 -13.54
C ASN A 106 11.52 27.65 -14.85
N GLY A 107 12.58 26.91 -15.18
CA GLY A 107 13.52 27.30 -16.24
C GLY A 107 13.46 26.51 -17.55
N ILE A 108 13.27 25.19 -17.50
CA ILE A 108 13.54 24.32 -18.66
C ILE A 108 12.61 23.11 -18.59
N THR A 109 11.83 22.86 -19.65
CA THR A 109 10.90 21.70 -19.83
C THR A 109 9.70 21.64 -18.86
N LYS A 110 8.71 20.79 -19.16
CA LYS A 110 7.37 20.79 -18.53
C LYS A 110 7.48 20.91 -17.00
N GLN A 111 6.93 22.00 -16.46
CA GLN A 111 6.95 22.26 -15.02
C GLN A 111 6.30 21.09 -14.29
N ILE A 112 7.02 20.47 -13.35
CA ILE A 112 6.44 19.47 -12.46
C ILE A 112 5.36 20.18 -11.63
N ARG A 113 4.14 19.66 -11.68
CA ARG A 113 3.01 20.30 -11.04
C ARG A 113 2.46 19.39 -9.94
N CYS A 114 2.33 19.96 -8.74
CA CYS A 114 1.45 19.37 -7.74
C CYS A 114 0.00 19.53 -8.22
N MET A 115 -0.68 18.40 -8.38
CA MET A 115 -2.06 18.35 -8.85
C MET A 115 -3.08 18.55 -7.72
N THR A 116 -2.61 18.51 -6.47
CA THR A 116 -3.41 18.80 -5.29
C THR A 116 -3.34 20.30 -4.97
N PRO A 117 -4.50 21.00 -4.88
CA PRO A 117 -4.54 22.42 -4.53
C PRO A 117 -3.90 22.69 -3.16
N ASP A 118 -3.38 23.91 -2.99
CA ASP A 118 -2.91 24.45 -1.70
C ASP A 118 -1.70 23.75 -1.07
N ILE A 119 -1.01 22.88 -1.82
CA ILE A 119 0.26 22.29 -1.40
C ILE A 119 1.40 23.19 -1.88
N SER A 120 2.15 23.72 -0.90
CA SER A 120 3.33 24.53 -1.16
C SER A 120 4.58 23.70 -0.90
N PRO A 121 5.47 23.52 -1.90
CA PRO A 121 6.74 22.80 -1.73
C PRO A 121 7.81 23.66 -1.03
N GLN A 122 7.44 24.31 0.07
CA GLN A 122 8.26 25.31 0.78
C GLN A 122 8.47 24.97 2.26
N GLY A 123 8.47 23.68 2.60
CA GLY A 123 8.85 23.25 3.94
C GLY A 123 10.34 23.47 4.22
N GLU A 124 10.82 22.93 5.34
CA GLU A 124 12.21 23.12 5.74
C GLU A 124 13.17 22.46 4.74
N ARG A 125 14.40 22.99 4.64
CA ARG A 125 15.43 22.36 3.82
C ARG A 125 15.80 21.01 4.45
N ILE A 126 15.88 19.97 3.64
CA ILE A 126 16.22 18.63 4.11
C ILE A 126 17.74 18.50 4.21
N GLU A 127 18.25 18.31 5.42
CA GLU A 127 19.68 18.20 5.72
C GLU A 127 20.12 16.79 6.14
N HIS A 128 19.21 15.82 6.07
CA HIS A 128 19.44 14.42 6.43
C HIS A 128 19.12 13.48 5.25
N PRO A 129 19.54 12.21 5.30
CA PRO A 129 19.12 11.23 4.30
C PRO A 129 17.59 11.14 4.22
N CYS A 130 17.02 11.17 3.01
CA CYS A 130 15.57 11.11 2.81
C CYS A 130 15.01 9.69 2.95
N PHE A 131 15.88 8.68 2.89
CA PHE A 131 15.53 7.30 3.16
C PHE A 131 16.69 6.57 3.85
N SER A 132 16.37 5.46 4.51
CA SER A 132 17.34 4.57 5.16
C SER A 132 16.86 3.11 5.09
N PHE A 133 17.76 2.19 5.38
CA PHE A 133 17.42 0.77 5.51
C PHE A 133 17.52 0.31 6.95
N LEU A 134 16.78 -0.74 7.28
CA LEU A 134 16.85 -1.45 8.55
C LEU A 134 16.81 -2.95 8.27
N SER A 135 17.63 -3.71 8.99
CA SER A 135 17.59 -5.17 8.88
C SER A 135 16.55 -5.79 9.81
N LEU A 136 16.08 -7.00 9.47
CA LEU A 136 15.29 -7.78 10.42
C LEU A 136 16.10 -8.17 11.66
N ASP A 137 17.40 -8.44 11.53
CA ASP A 137 18.23 -8.80 12.68
C ASP A 137 18.44 -7.63 13.65
N ASP A 138 18.44 -6.38 13.18
CA ASP A 138 18.48 -5.20 14.06
C ASP A 138 17.22 -5.09 14.93
N LEU A 139 16.08 -5.62 14.47
CA LEU A 139 14.82 -5.61 15.21
C LEU A 139 14.65 -6.82 16.15
N PHE A 140 15.18 -7.98 15.75
CA PHE A 140 14.90 -9.25 16.42
C PHE A 140 16.12 -9.94 17.04
N GLY A 141 17.32 -9.34 16.91
CA GLY A 141 18.57 -9.91 17.38
C GLY A 141 19.22 -10.81 16.34
N GLN A 142 20.56 -10.74 16.23
CA GLN A 142 21.32 -11.56 15.28
C GLN A 142 21.27 -13.04 15.61
N GLU A 143 21.05 -13.38 16.89
CA GLU A 143 20.96 -14.76 17.38
C GLU A 143 19.76 -15.52 16.85
N LEU A 144 18.66 -14.83 16.48
CA LEU A 144 17.50 -15.45 15.87
C LEU A 144 17.78 -15.82 14.40
N GLY A 145 18.64 -15.06 13.72
CA GLY A 145 18.94 -15.25 12.30
C GLY A 145 17.74 -14.97 11.39
N MET A 146 16.88 -14.02 11.77
CA MET A 146 15.64 -13.71 11.06
C MET A 146 15.91 -13.17 9.65
N SER A 147 16.92 -12.30 9.48
CA SER A 147 17.34 -11.80 8.17
C SER A 147 17.83 -12.96 7.29
N ALA A 148 18.74 -13.81 7.78
CA ALA A 148 19.25 -14.94 7.02
C ALA A 148 18.11 -15.87 6.56
N LYS A 149 17.26 -16.31 7.51
CA LYS A 149 16.10 -17.18 7.24
C LYS A 149 15.11 -16.54 6.27
N PHE A 150 14.89 -15.24 6.39
CA PHE A 150 14.03 -14.50 5.47
C PHE A 150 14.62 -14.45 4.07
N ASN A 151 15.93 -14.26 3.91
CA ASN A 151 16.56 -14.13 2.58
C ASN A 151 16.80 -15.46 1.88
N ASP A 152 17.07 -16.54 2.62
CA ASP A 152 17.49 -17.84 2.06
C ASP A 152 16.35 -18.85 1.83
N ASP A 153 15.16 -18.61 2.40
CA ASP A 153 14.04 -19.55 2.37
C ASP A 153 12.75 -18.92 1.81
N ALA A 154 12.52 -19.12 0.52
CA ALA A 154 11.33 -18.66 -0.18
C ALA A 154 10.05 -19.27 0.38
N SER A 155 10.11 -20.52 0.87
CA SER A 155 8.95 -21.19 1.46
C SER A 155 8.55 -20.52 2.76
N PHE A 156 9.52 -20.15 3.60
CA PHE A 156 9.30 -19.36 4.80
C PHE A 156 8.71 -17.98 4.46
N ARG A 157 9.28 -17.23 3.51
CA ARG A 157 8.73 -15.91 3.10
C ARG A 157 7.28 -16.01 2.64
N LEU A 158 6.95 -17.00 1.82
CA LEU A 158 5.60 -17.22 1.32
C LEU A 158 4.62 -17.61 2.43
N ALA A 159 5.03 -18.52 3.33
CA ALA A 159 4.23 -18.93 4.48
C ALA A 159 3.99 -17.77 5.44
N LEU A 160 5.03 -16.97 5.71
CA LEU A 160 4.97 -15.80 6.58
C LEU A 160 4.02 -14.75 6.02
N ARG A 161 4.16 -14.40 4.73
CA ARG A 161 3.23 -13.48 4.06
C ARG A 161 1.79 -13.98 4.12
N ALA A 162 1.54 -15.24 3.78
CA ALA A 162 0.19 -15.81 3.79
C ALA A 162 -0.42 -15.80 5.20
N ALA A 163 0.38 -16.10 6.22
CA ALA A 163 -0.05 -16.08 7.61
C ALA A 163 -0.39 -14.65 8.09
N ILE A 164 0.45 -13.66 7.79
CA ILE A 164 0.19 -12.25 8.09
C ILE A 164 -1.11 -11.80 7.42
N ARG A 165 -1.30 -12.15 6.14
CA ARG A 165 -2.53 -11.83 5.41
C ARG A 165 -3.77 -12.43 6.07
N GLN A 166 -3.70 -13.69 6.48
CA GLN A 166 -4.83 -14.35 7.15
C GLN A 166 -5.15 -13.66 8.49
N ASP A 167 -4.13 -13.37 9.31
CA ASP A 167 -4.34 -12.73 10.60
C ASP A 167 -4.88 -11.29 10.46
N ILE A 168 -4.37 -10.52 9.49
CA ILE A 168 -4.89 -9.17 9.16
C ILE A 168 -6.34 -9.26 8.65
N PHE A 169 -6.63 -10.23 7.80
CA PHE A 169 -7.98 -10.46 7.29
C PHE A 169 -8.97 -10.75 8.43
N ASP A 170 -8.62 -11.71 9.30
CA ASP A 170 -9.46 -12.14 10.42
C ASP A 170 -9.68 -11.03 11.44
N SER A 171 -8.65 -10.21 11.70
CA SER A 171 -8.71 -9.16 12.71
C SER A 171 -9.33 -7.85 12.24
N THR A 172 -9.41 -7.60 10.93
CA THR A 172 -9.95 -6.36 10.38
C THR A 172 -11.49 -6.39 10.37
N PRO A 173 -12.18 -5.51 11.12
CA PRO A 173 -13.64 -5.56 11.27
C PRO A 173 -14.43 -5.49 9.96
N PHE A 174 -13.89 -4.78 8.96
CA PHE A 174 -14.51 -4.63 7.64
C PHE A 174 -14.70 -5.98 6.93
N TYR A 175 -13.82 -6.96 7.16
CA TYR A 175 -13.85 -8.24 6.45
C TYR A 175 -14.78 -9.29 7.07
N ARG A 176 -15.23 -9.11 8.32
CA ARG A 176 -16.04 -10.11 9.06
C ARG A 176 -17.32 -10.56 8.36
N ASN A 177 -17.91 -9.70 7.54
CA ASN A 177 -19.20 -9.95 6.88
C ASN A 177 -19.06 -10.21 5.37
N LEU A 178 -17.85 -10.45 4.87
CA LEU A 178 -17.65 -10.79 3.46
C LEU A 178 -18.13 -12.21 3.17
N SER A 179 -18.67 -12.42 1.97
CA SER A 179 -18.96 -13.77 1.49
C SER A 179 -17.67 -14.59 1.34
N GLU A 180 -17.74 -15.91 1.50
CA GLU A 180 -16.60 -16.82 1.30
C GLU A 180 -15.87 -16.59 -0.04
N LYS A 181 -16.63 -16.33 -1.11
CA LYS A 181 -16.06 -16.01 -2.43
C LYS A 181 -15.23 -14.73 -2.44
N ALA A 182 -15.66 -13.69 -1.71
CA ALA A 182 -14.93 -12.44 -1.62
C ALA A 182 -13.70 -12.60 -0.72
N ALA A 183 -13.84 -13.32 0.39
CA ALA A 183 -12.74 -13.67 1.28
C ALA A 183 -11.64 -14.45 0.55
N SER A 184 -12.01 -15.47 -0.24
CA SER A 184 -11.04 -16.29 -0.96
C SER A 184 -10.25 -15.50 -2.00
N VAL A 185 -10.88 -14.53 -2.69
CA VAL A 185 -10.22 -13.63 -3.63
C VAL A 185 -9.23 -12.68 -2.92
N LEU A 186 -9.64 -12.09 -1.80
CA LEU A 186 -8.79 -11.17 -1.03
C LEU A 186 -7.61 -11.87 -0.36
N LEU A 187 -7.65 -13.19 -0.21
CA LEU A 187 -6.56 -13.98 0.37
C LEU A 187 -5.65 -14.63 -0.68
N LEU A 188 -5.96 -14.49 -1.98
CA LEU A 188 -5.08 -14.98 -3.05
C LEU A 188 -3.69 -14.32 -2.97
N PRO A 189 -2.60 -15.01 -3.37
CA PRO A 189 -1.25 -14.45 -3.33
C PRO A 189 -1.05 -13.26 -4.28
N ASP A 190 -1.90 -13.12 -5.29
CA ASP A 190 -1.86 -12.08 -6.33
C ASP A 190 -2.83 -10.92 -6.08
N SER A 191 -3.35 -10.79 -4.85
CA SER A 191 -4.21 -9.67 -4.45
C SER A 191 -3.56 -8.81 -3.36
N SER A 192 -3.88 -7.52 -3.37
CA SER A 192 -3.53 -6.62 -2.27
C SER A 192 -4.52 -6.76 -1.12
N LEU A 193 -4.03 -6.58 0.10
CA LEU A 193 -4.84 -6.63 1.33
C LEU A 193 -4.49 -5.45 2.22
N GLU A 194 -5.47 -4.89 2.91
CA GLU A 194 -5.27 -3.76 3.82
C GLU A 194 -5.84 -4.05 5.20
N GLY A 195 -5.27 -3.43 6.23
CA GLY A 195 -5.78 -3.53 7.58
C GLY A 195 -4.99 -2.69 8.56
N SER A 196 -5.10 -3.03 9.85
CA SER A 196 -4.27 -2.43 10.88
C SER A 196 -3.26 -3.44 11.41
N TRP A 197 -2.00 -3.05 11.44
CA TRP A 197 -0.96 -3.88 12.06
C TRP A 197 -0.98 -3.79 13.59
N ARG A 198 -1.69 -2.83 14.18
CA ARG A 198 -1.77 -2.67 15.64
C ARG A 198 -2.90 -3.51 16.23
N LYS A 199 -2.63 -4.14 17.37
CA LYS A 199 -3.67 -4.86 18.14
C LYS A 199 -4.76 -3.89 18.63
N PRO A 200 -6.06 -4.13 18.33
CA PRO A 200 -7.14 -3.33 18.89
C PRO A 200 -7.18 -3.42 20.43
N VAL A 201 -7.58 -2.34 21.10
CA VAL A 201 -7.67 -2.28 22.57
C VAL A 201 -8.62 -3.35 23.15
N ASP A 202 -9.69 -3.67 22.41
CA ASP A 202 -10.72 -4.64 22.83
C ASP A 202 -10.35 -6.10 22.52
N TYR A 203 -9.21 -6.33 21.88
CA TYR A 203 -8.68 -7.67 21.65
C TYR A 203 -8.06 -8.10 22.98
N GLY A 204 -8.73 -8.99 23.71
CA GLY A 204 -8.34 -9.42 25.06
C GLY A 204 -6.94 -10.07 25.14
N SER A 205 -6.76 -11.01 26.06
CA SER A 205 -5.46 -11.70 26.22
C SER A 205 -5.05 -12.58 25.02
N ASP A 206 -5.96 -12.83 24.08
CA ASP A 206 -5.70 -13.71 22.94
C ASP A 206 -4.65 -13.13 21.98
N ILE A 207 -3.81 -14.01 21.45
CA ILE A 207 -2.87 -13.70 20.38
C ILE A 207 -3.70 -13.46 19.11
N ARG A 208 -3.61 -12.25 18.57
CA ARG A 208 -4.34 -11.88 17.35
C ARG A 208 -3.67 -12.52 16.14
N MET A 209 -2.34 -12.45 16.09
CA MET A 209 -1.52 -12.93 14.97
C MET A 209 -1.15 -14.42 15.12
N LYS A 210 -2.15 -15.28 15.29
CA LYS A 210 -1.96 -16.70 15.63
C LYS A 210 -1.32 -17.50 14.50
N HIS A 211 -1.68 -17.23 13.25
CA HIS A 211 -1.14 -17.94 12.10
C HIS A 211 0.33 -17.56 11.90
N THR A 212 0.65 -16.27 12.03
CA THR A 212 2.01 -15.74 11.92
C THR A 212 2.89 -16.28 13.04
N THR A 213 2.38 -16.30 14.28
CA THR A 213 3.07 -16.90 15.44
C THR A 213 3.42 -18.36 15.17
N LYS A 214 2.50 -19.14 14.60
CA LYS A 214 2.77 -20.54 14.26
C LYS A 214 3.91 -20.68 13.25
N VAL A 215 3.91 -19.87 12.18
CA VAL A 215 4.97 -19.91 11.16
C VAL A 215 6.33 -19.58 11.76
N LEU A 216 6.40 -18.57 12.65
CA LEU A 216 7.65 -18.20 13.32
C LEU A 216 8.15 -19.33 14.24
N VAL A 217 7.27 -19.92 15.05
CA VAL A 217 7.63 -21.03 15.94
C VAL A 217 8.07 -22.26 15.18
N ASP A 218 7.42 -22.58 14.05
CA ASP A 218 7.78 -23.72 13.21
C ASP A 218 9.12 -23.47 12.48
N ALA A 219 9.43 -22.22 12.08
CA ALA A 219 10.66 -21.87 11.38
C ALA A 219 11.91 -21.84 12.27
N PHE A 220 11.73 -21.58 13.57
CA PHE A 220 12.81 -21.42 14.55
C PHE A 220 12.71 -22.44 15.69
N ASP A 221 12.08 -23.60 15.44
CA ASP A 221 11.82 -24.62 16.45
C ASP A 221 13.09 -25.21 17.08
N CYS A 222 14.22 -25.13 16.37
CA CYS A 222 15.52 -25.63 16.77
C CYS A 222 16.26 -24.73 17.77
N ILE A 223 15.77 -23.51 18.04
CA ILE A 223 16.39 -22.58 19.00
C ILE A 223 16.14 -23.07 20.43
N ALA A 224 17.22 -23.13 21.21
CA ALA A 224 17.20 -23.67 22.58
C ALA A 224 16.26 -22.90 23.51
N ASP A 225 16.21 -21.57 23.37
CA ASP A 225 15.30 -20.71 24.11
C ASP A 225 14.17 -20.20 23.21
N ARG A 226 13.04 -20.91 23.22
CA ARG A 226 11.85 -20.57 22.43
C ARG A 226 11.19 -19.27 22.88
N THR A 227 11.55 -18.71 24.05
CA THR A 227 11.02 -17.42 24.50
C THR A 227 11.57 -16.24 23.69
N ASN A 228 12.65 -16.46 22.94
CA ASN A 228 13.22 -15.47 22.02
C ASN A 228 12.53 -15.44 20.64
N ILE A 229 11.65 -16.40 20.34
CA ILE A 229 10.90 -16.40 19.08
C ILE A 229 9.73 -15.40 19.24
N PRO A 230 9.67 -14.32 18.46
CA PRO A 230 8.60 -13.35 18.57
C PRO A 230 7.26 -13.98 18.18
N THR A 231 6.20 -13.59 18.87
CA THR A 231 4.83 -13.78 18.39
C THR A 231 4.59 -12.93 17.14
N GLY A 232 3.54 -13.25 16.38
CA GLY A 232 3.17 -12.46 15.22
C GLY A 232 2.77 -11.01 15.55
N ASP A 233 2.21 -10.76 16.74
CA ASP A 233 1.89 -9.40 17.19
C ASP A 233 3.19 -8.64 17.52
N GLU A 234 4.14 -9.27 18.23
CA GLU A 234 5.46 -8.67 18.50
C GLU A 234 6.26 -8.41 17.21
N LEU A 235 6.16 -9.29 16.20
CA LEU A 235 6.75 -9.09 14.88
C LEU A 235 6.25 -7.79 14.24
N LEU A 236 4.93 -7.65 14.11
CA LEU A 236 4.33 -6.50 13.45
C LEU A 236 4.46 -5.22 14.29
N ASP A 237 4.39 -5.31 15.61
CA ASP A 237 4.59 -4.16 16.50
C ASP A 237 6.04 -3.65 16.46
N LYS A 238 7.04 -4.55 16.40
CA LYS A 238 8.44 -4.15 16.24
C LYS A 238 8.70 -3.47 14.90
N ILE A 239 8.20 -4.03 13.79
CA ILE A 239 8.33 -3.39 12.47
C ILE A 239 7.57 -2.06 12.44
N GLY A 240 6.34 -2.04 12.93
CA GLY A 240 5.50 -0.84 12.98
C GLY A 240 6.05 0.26 13.90
N SER A 241 6.83 -0.09 14.93
CA SER A 241 7.51 0.89 15.79
C SER A 241 8.55 1.72 15.02
N ALA A 242 9.09 1.19 13.92
CA ALA A 242 10.02 1.91 13.05
C ALA A 242 9.33 3.05 12.27
N CYS A 243 8.00 3.10 12.23
CA CYS A 243 7.22 4.24 11.74
C CYS A 243 7.29 5.47 12.67
N GLY A 244 7.85 5.36 13.87
CA GLY A 244 8.00 6.46 14.83
C GLY A 244 6.91 6.51 15.90
N ALA A 245 6.78 7.65 16.57
CA ALA A 245 6.01 7.76 17.81
C ALA A 245 4.48 7.77 17.61
N LYS A 246 3.99 8.26 16.46
CA LYS A 246 2.55 8.41 16.17
C LYS A 246 2.16 7.88 14.78
N PRO A 247 2.34 6.58 14.51
CA PRO A 247 1.95 6.00 13.23
C PRO A 247 0.42 5.92 13.06
N SER A 248 -0.06 5.93 11.82
CA SER A 248 -1.47 5.73 11.46
C SER A 248 -1.96 4.30 11.65
N THR A 249 -1.04 3.36 11.86
CA THR A 249 -1.26 1.91 12.04
C THR A 249 -1.73 1.18 10.79
N HIS A 250 -1.82 1.86 9.64
CA HIS A 250 -2.31 1.28 8.40
C HIS A 250 -1.25 0.34 7.82
N LEU A 251 -1.69 -0.85 7.45
CA LEU A 251 -0.89 -1.85 6.75
C LEU A 251 -1.49 -2.11 5.37
N ILE A 252 -0.64 -2.17 4.35
CA ILE A 252 -1.02 -2.59 2.99
C ILE A 252 -0.03 -3.65 2.51
N ASP A 253 -0.51 -4.85 2.21
CA ASP A 253 0.23 -5.81 1.38
C ASP A 253 -0.01 -5.46 -0.09
N ILE A 254 1.02 -5.00 -0.79
CA ILE A 254 0.95 -4.55 -2.17
C ILE A 254 1.48 -5.65 -3.10
N TYR A 255 0.56 -6.33 -3.78
CA TYR A 255 0.90 -7.18 -4.93
C TYR A 255 1.06 -6.29 -6.17
N GLY A 256 2.32 -6.08 -6.59
CA GLY A 256 2.63 -5.28 -7.78
C GLY A 256 2.17 -5.96 -9.06
N VAL A 257 1.93 -5.16 -10.11
CA VAL A 257 1.65 -5.74 -11.43
C VAL A 257 2.91 -6.40 -11.96
N GLN A 258 2.82 -7.70 -12.19
CA GLN A 258 3.87 -8.51 -12.79
C GLN A 258 3.82 -8.38 -14.32
N ASP A 259 4.91 -8.78 -14.99
CA ASP A 259 4.95 -9.01 -16.44
C ASP A 259 4.85 -7.78 -17.37
N ARG A 260 5.01 -6.56 -16.83
CA ARG A 260 5.12 -5.37 -17.68
C ARG A 260 5.88 -4.24 -16.99
N LYS A 261 6.38 -3.32 -17.80
CA LYS A 261 6.86 -2.01 -17.31
C LYS A 261 5.68 -1.18 -16.79
N ILE A 262 5.84 -0.58 -15.62
CA ILE A 262 4.82 0.23 -14.95
C ILE A 262 5.07 1.70 -15.27
N SER A 263 4.00 2.44 -15.61
CA SER A 263 4.07 3.90 -15.71
C SER A 263 4.13 4.48 -14.30
N HIS A 264 5.08 5.38 -14.07
CA HIS A 264 5.17 6.08 -12.79
C HIS A 264 3.97 7.00 -12.59
N SER A 265 3.44 6.96 -11.37
CA SER A 265 2.56 7.96 -10.79
C SER A 265 3.28 8.47 -9.55
N TRP A 266 3.96 9.61 -9.68
CA TRP A 266 4.73 10.20 -8.58
C TRP A 266 3.79 10.83 -7.57
N HIS A 267 3.94 10.45 -6.31
CA HIS A 267 3.07 10.93 -5.26
C HIS A 267 3.75 10.91 -3.89
N GLN A 268 3.11 11.60 -2.94
CA GLN A 268 3.22 11.32 -1.52
C GLN A 268 1.94 10.59 -1.10
N ASP A 269 2.02 9.75 -0.07
CA ASP A 269 0.86 8.99 0.42
C ASP A 269 -0.20 9.90 1.02
N SER A 270 0.23 10.93 1.75
CA SER A 270 -0.63 12.01 2.25
C SER A 270 0.06 13.37 2.33
N GLY A 271 1.38 13.44 2.23
CA GLY A 271 2.16 14.65 2.48
C GLY A 271 2.10 15.09 3.97
N ILE A 272 1.77 14.17 4.88
CA ILE A 272 1.60 14.43 6.32
C ILE A 272 2.54 13.52 7.10
N SER A 273 3.41 14.11 7.93
CA SER A 273 4.41 13.38 8.74
C SER A 273 4.45 13.92 10.18
N PRO A 274 3.41 13.71 11.00
CA PRO A 274 3.38 14.16 12.39
C PRO A 274 4.55 13.56 13.16
N ASP A 275 5.25 14.40 13.93
CA ASP A 275 6.39 14.01 14.77
C ASP A 275 7.46 13.19 14.03
N SER A 276 7.72 13.52 12.76
CA SER A 276 8.67 12.78 11.90
C SER A 276 8.35 11.29 11.74
N SER A 277 7.06 10.95 11.71
CA SER A 277 6.61 9.61 11.36
C SER A 277 7.11 9.19 9.97
N LYS A 278 7.37 7.89 9.82
CA LYS A 278 7.95 7.29 8.63
C LYS A 278 7.00 6.28 8.02
N THR A 279 7.06 6.18 6.71
CA THR A 279 6.59 5.02 5.97
C THR A 279 7.67 3.95 6.03
N VAL A 280 7.30 2.72 6.37
CA VAL A 280 8.19 1.56 6.35
C VAL A 280 7.70 0.58 5.29
N LEU A 281 8.57 0.20 4.36
CA LEU A 281 8.32 -0.82 3.36
C LEU A 281 9.11 -2.07 3.70
N TRP A 282 8.42 -3.19 3.87
CA TRP A 282 9.04 -4.52 4.02
C TRP A 282 9.00 -5.29 2.70
N GLY A 283 10.17 -5.54 2.13
CA GLY A 283 10.32 -6.16 0.81
C GLY A 283 10.31 -7.68 0.86
N PHE A 284 9.48 -8.31 0.03
CA PHE A 284 9.45 -9.76 -0.16
C PHE A 284 9.99 -10.11 -1.56
N PRO A 285 11.30 -10.38 -1.72
CA PRO A 285 11.89 -10.66 -3.03
C PRO A 285 11.30 -11.93 -3.66
N ALA A 286 11.40 -12.00 -5.00
CA ALA A 286 10.87 -13.11 -5.79
C ALA A 286 11.67 -14.41 -5.65
N GLU A 287 12.96 -14.32 -5.32
CA GLU A 287 13.89 -15.45 -5.24
C GLU A 287 14.74 -15.39 -3.97
N ASP A 288 15.35 -16.52 -3.61
CA ASP A 288 16.29 -16.62 -2.49
C ASP A 288 17.58 -15.88 -2.81
N ASN A 289 18.17 -15.27 -1.78
CA ASN A 289 19.42 -14.51 -1.88
C ASN A 289 19.37 -13.42 -2.95
N TYR A 290 18.19 -12.85 -3.21
CA TYR A 290 18.04 -11.78 -4.18
C TYR A 290 18.77 -10.52 -3.71
N GLU A 291 19.55 -9.92 -4.60
CA GLU A 291 20.12 -8.59 -4.42
C GLU A 291 19.84 -7.78 -5.67
N GLY A 292 19.19 -6.62 -5.52
CA GLY A 292 18.90 -5.74 -6.65
C GLY A 292 17.67 -4.86 -6.50
N CYS A 293 17.35 -4.16 -7.59
CA CYS A 293 16.22 -3.24 -7.68
C CYS A 293 14.87 -3.97 -7.87
N GLY A 294 13.77 -3.23 -7.91
CA GLY A 294 12.44 -3.77 -8.21
C GLY A 294 11.67 -4.38 -7.02
N VAL A 295 12.31 -4.47 -5.84
CA VAL A 295 11.65 -4.88 -4.59
C VAL A 295 10.98 -3.70 -3.88
N PHE A 296 11.60 -2.52 -3.87
CA PHE A 296 11.02 -1.32 -3.26
C PHE A 296 10.47 -0.36 -4.30
N SER A 297 9.69 0.62 -3.83
CA SER A 297 9.28 1.76 -4.65
C SER A 297 10.49 2.59 -5.05
N HIS A 298 10.45 3.20 -6.23
CA HIS A 298 11.38 4.27 -6.56
C HIS A 298 11.10 5.48 -5.68
N VAL A 299 12.15 6.25 -5.39
CA VAL A 299 12.05 7.50 -4.63
C VAL A 299 12.78 8.62 -5.35
N ILE A 300 12.25 9.83 -5.24
CA ILE A 300 12.92 11.08 -5.63
C ILE A 300 13.12 11.85 -4.34
N PRO A 301 14.35 11.92 -3.80
CA PRO A 301 14.67 12.76 -2.66
C PRO A 301 14.37 14.22 -2.97
N LEU A 302 13.73 14.95 -2.05
CA LEU A 302 13.45 16.37 -2.22
C LEU A 302 14.53 17.23 -1.55
N GLN A 303 14.75 18.43 -2.09
CA GLN A 303 15.65 19.41 -1.45
C GLN A 303 14.98 20.12 -0.27
N TYR A 304 13.66 20.27 -0.33
CA TYR A 304 12.81 20.90 0.67
C TYR A 304 11.62 20.00 0.97
N GLU A 305 11.16 20.00 2.22
CA GLU A 305 9.96 19.27 2.60
C GLU A 305 8.75 19.74 1.78
N CYS A 306 7.95 18.78 1.32
CA CYS A 306 6.68 19.05 0.67
C CYS A 306 5.56 18.57 1.59
N VAL A 307 4.89 19.53 2.24
CA VAL A 307 3.92 19.26 3.30
C VAL A 307 2.52 19.60 2.80
N ALA A 308 1.60 18.66 2.93
CA ALA A 308 0.18 18.90 2.69
C ALA A 308 -0.41 19.70 3.86
N PRO A 309 -1.40 20.56 3.62
CA PRO A 309 -2.05 21.31 4.70
C PRO A 309 -2.71 20.36 5.71
N ASP A 310 -2.83 20.77 6.97
CA ASP A 310 -3.44 19.96 8.05
C ASP A 310 -4.89 19.51 7.75
N THR A 311 -5.56 20.21 6.83
CA THR A 311 -6.91 19.88 6.35
C THR A 311 -6.95 18.79 5.29
N HIS A 312 -5.80 18.40 4.73
CA HIS A 312 -5.70 17.37 3.70
C HIS A 312 -6.04 15.99 4.29
N PRO A 313 -6.88 15.17 3.61
CA PRO A 313 -7.24 13.86 4.12
C PRO A 313 -6.02 12.92 4.19
N ARG A 314 -5.79 12.33 5.37
CA ARG A 314 -4.67 11.38 5.62
C ARG A 314 -4.62 10.17 4.70
N MET A 315 -5.71 9.84 4.04
CA MET A 315 -5.81 8.69 3.14
C MET A 315 -5.74 9.09 1.66
N GLU A 316 -5.70 10.39 1.34
CA GLU A 316 -5.67 10.85 -0.05
C GLU A 316 -4.23 11.17 -0.48
N PRO A 317 -3.75 10.63 -1.61
CA PRO A 317 -2.39 10.90 -2.07
C PRO A 317 -2.25 12.32 -2.61
N VAL A 318 -1.04 12.86 -2.48
CA VAL A 318 -0.63 14.08 -3.17
C VAL A 318 0.02 13.71 -4.49
N LEU A 319 -0.59 14.10 -5.61
CA LEU A 319 -0.14 13.67 -6.93
C LEU A 319 0.72 14.73 -7.61
N PHE A 320 1.78 14.28 -8.30
CA PHE A 320 2.66 15.14 -9.09
C PHE A 320 2.73 14.64 -10.53
N ASP A 321 2.66 15.58 -11.48
CA ASP A 321 2.82 15.32 -12.90
C ASP A 321 4.06 16.04 -13.47
N GLY A 322 4.34 15.85 -14.77
CA GLY A 322 5.41 16.57 -15.46
C GLY A 322 6.78 15.88 -15.46
N PHE A 323 6.95 14.77 -14.72
CA PHE A 323 8.17 13.96 -14.78
C PHE A 323 8.32 13.29 -16.16
N ASP A 324 9.48 13.48 -16.77
CA ASP A 324 9.89 12.85 -18.03
C ASP A 324 11.27 12.17 -17.89
N GLU A 325 11.79 11.62 -18.99
CA GLU A 325 13.08 10.90 -19.02
C GLU A 325 14.27 11.77 -18.56
N ASN A 326 14.18 13.10 -18.63
CA ASN A 326 15.25 13.99 -18.17
C ASN A 326 15.41 13.99 -16.65
N HIS A 327 14.40 13.49 -15.92
CA HIS A 327 14.41 13.43 -14.46
C HIS A 327 15.03 12.14 -13.92
N ASP A 328 15.48 11.22 -14.80
CA ASP A 328 16.02 9.92 -14.40
C ASP A 328 17.23 10.04 -13.46
N ALA A 329 18.03 11.10 -13.60
CA ALA A 329 19.16 11.40 -12.75
C ALA A 329 18.80 11.63 -11.27
N HIS A 330 17.54 12.01 -10.99
CA HIS A 330 17.01 12.23 -9.63
C HIS A 330 16.27 11.02 -9.07
N ILE A 331 15.97 10.02 -9.92
CA ILE A 331 15.28 8.81 -9.50
C ILE A 331 16.29 7.89 -8.81
N VAL A 332 16.03 7.63 -7.54
CA VAL A 332 16.67 6.57 -6.78
C VAL A 332 15.84 5.30 -6.92
N ARG A 333 16.51 4.18 -7.18
CA ARG A 333 15.96 2.83 -7.24
C ARG A 333 16.54 2.02 -6.09
N PRO A 334 15.92 2.03 -4.90
CA PRO A 334 16.49 1.40 -3.72
C PRO A 334 16.79 -0.09 -3.97
N SER A 335 18.04 -0.51 -3.73
CA SER A 335 18.45 -1.89 -3.93
C SER A 335 18.17 -2.72 -2.67
N TYR A 336 17.42 -3.79 -2.82
CA TYR A 336 17.27 -4.81 -1.80
C TYR A 336 18.55 -5.63 -1.68
N ALA A 337 18.87 -6.06 -0.46
CA ALA A 337 19.88 -7.05 -0.14
C ALA A 337 19.62 -7.59 1.29
N PRO A 338 20.22 -8.72 1.69
CA PRO A 338 20.28 -9.11 3.10
C PRO A 338 20.82 -7.97 3.98
N GLY A 339 20.17 -7.73 5.11
CA GLY A 339 20.43 -6.60 5.99
C GLY A 339 19.72 -5.29 5.59
N ARG A 340 18.95 -5.30 4.49
CA ARG A 340 18.22 -4.15 3.94
C ARG A 340 16.77 -4.52 3.63
N GLU A 341 16.16 -5.37 4.45
CA GLU A 341 14.81 -5.88 4.20
C GLU A 341 13.70 -4.82 4.37
N LEU A 342 13.97 -3.80 5.17
CA LEU A 342 13.07 -2.68 5.42
C LEU A 342 13.64 -1.39 4.82
N LEU A 343 12.84 -0.68 4.02
CA LEU A 343 13.12 0.68 3.55
C LEU A 343 12.25 1.68 4.31
N LEU A 344 12.84 2.75 4.81
CA LEU A 344 12.17 3.76 5.61
C LEU A 344 12.35 5.14 4.98
N TYR A 345 11.30 5.95 4.96
CA TYR A 345 11.36 7.35 4.54
C TYR A 345 10.25 8.17 5.21
N ARG A 346 10.42 9.49 5.36
CA ARG A 346 9.29 10.36 5.70
C ARG A 346 8.57 10.73 4.41
N ASP A 347 7.24 10.65 4.44
CA ASP A 347 6.41 10.92 3.26
C ASP A 347 6.60 12.35 2.71
N ILE A 348 6.96 13.29 3.59
CA ILE A 348 7.19 14.70 3.22
C ILE A 348 8.56 14.98 2.56
N ASP A 349 9.49 14.01 2.59
CA ASP A 349 10.87 14.18 2.11
C ASP A 349 11.11 13.64 0.71
N VAL A 350 10.19 12.83 0.21
CA VAL A 350 10.35 12.10 -1.04
C VAL A 350 9.08 12.16 -1.84
N LEU A 351 9.22 12.03 -3.16
CA LEU A 351 8.15 11.51 -3.99
C LEU A 351 8.44 10.04 -4.24
N HIS A 352 7.42 9.18 -4.22
CA HIS A 352 7.59 7.78 -4.55
C HIS A 352 6.67 7.32 -5.67
N SER A 353 7.09 6.23 -6.31
CA SER A 353 6.29 5.52 -7.30
C SER A 353 6.64 4.04 -7.33
N SER A 354 5.78 3.24 -7.94
CA SER A 354 6.11 1.84 -8.21
C SER A 354 7.43 1.73 -8.98
N PRO A 355 8.21 0.65 -8.78
CA PRO A 355 9.40 0.41 -9.58
C PRO A 355 9.04 0.26 -11.07
N ASP A 356 10.03 0.40 -11.96
CA ASP A 356 9.78 0.15 -13.40
C ASP A 356 9.20 -1.25 -13.61
N VAL A 357 9.71 -2.22 -12.85
CA VAL A 357 9.25 -3.61 -12.80
C VAL A 357 9.20 -4.05 -11.36
N ALA A 358 8.08 -4.65 -10.95
CA ALA A 358 8.01 -5.31 -9.65
C ALA A 358 8.69 -6.67 -9.76
N TYR A 359 9.87 -6.83 -9.14
CA TYR A 359 10.55 -8.12 -9.01
C TYR A 359 10.51 -8.60 -7.56
N ARG A 360 9.27 -8.83 -7.10
CA ARG A 360 8.91 -9.15 -5.73
C ARG A 360 7.61 -9.92 -5.69
N THR A 361 7.44 -10.74 -4.67
CA THR A 361 6.13 -11.35 -4.37
C THR A 361 5.21 -10.34 -3.68
N SER A 362 5.76 -9.39 -2.93
CA SER A 362 5.03 -8.33 -2.25
C SER A 362 5.96 -7.22 -1.77
N VAL A 363 5.39 -6.06 -1.48
CA VAL A 363 5.93 -5.13 -0.48
C VAL A 363 4.82 -4.83 0.53
N MET A 364 5.12 -4.98 1.82
CA MET A 364 4.19 -4.57 2.87
C MET A 364 4.53 -3.16 3.33
N ARG A 365 3.55 -2.25 3.28
CA ARG A 365 3.71 -0.87 3.71
C ARG A 365 3.08 -0.67 5.07
N PHE A 366 3.84 -0.10 6.00
CA PHE A 366 3.41 0.32 7.33
C PHE A 366 3.46 1.85 7.38
N MET A 367 2.41 2.46 7.94
CA MET A 367 2.28 3.92 8.12
C MET A 367 1.77 4.27 9.50
#